data_AF-A0A952RX10-F1
#
_entry.id   AF-A0A952RX10-F1
#
_cell.length_a   1.000
_cell.length_b   1.000
_cell.length_c   1.000
_cell.angle_alpha   90.00
_cell.angle_beta   90.00
_cell.angle_gamma   90.00
#
_symmetry.space_group_name_H-M   'P 1'
#
loop_
_entity.id
_entity.type
_entity.pdbx_description
1 polymer ?
#
loop_
_entity_poly.entity_id
_entity_poly.type
_entity_poly.pdbx_seq_one_letter_code
_entity_poly.pdbx_strand_id
1 'polypeptide(L)'
;MRSSGKVELIERSLFLNGQLVIISAFSEKTGTLDELTARVDSFRELTRNERIIALIDAYSPWPLPRTTPSGFVSTDVSENRLKGPVAAVREFKRRNPRDEPEFSTEYRYDRNGFLLIEVAFSDGLPEVITSWGWVNGKRANRQASVTAFTDPPRSPSGRTIVSGAYGPVDGDDIDLRYGVMVETEFDDLSRPIKRKNISNTGDIVSIVNYKYIGNMIERHETDASGGFMTSLRQVVDADGIIIQEISLSDRGDPSLTRFFEYKNDERGNWIERTVYEETGRGRTRKRRVVEINTREIQYHVDENRSVARQETHDLREGCCREFL
;
A
#
# COMPACT_ATOMS: atom_id res chain seq x y z
N MET A 1 -44.27 -9.35 43.02
CA MET A 1 -43.49 -10.10 42.01
C MET A 1 -42.03 -9.80 42.23
N ARG A 2 -41.24 -10.78 42.70
CA ARG A 2 -39.78 -10.66 42.81
C ARG A 2 -39.19 -11.11 41.46
N SER A 3 -38.62 -10.17 40.72
CA SER A 3 -37.83 -10.48 39.52
C SER A 3 -36.55 -11.19 39.97
N SER A 4 -36.43 -12.49 39.69
CA SER A 4 -35.20 -13.26 39.83
C SER A 4 -34.42 -13.22 38.51
N GLY A 5 -34.08 -12.01 38.04
CA GLY A 5 -33.16 -11.85 36.92
C GLY A 5 -31.73 -11.99 37.42
N LYS A 6 -30.98 -12.98 36.91
CA LYS A 6 -29.51 -12.92 36.98
C LYS A 6 -29.10 -11.63 36.28
N VAL A 7 -28.55 -10.66 37.02
CA VAL A 7 -27.90 -9.50 36.43
C VAL A 7 -26.52 -9.97 36.00
N GLU A 8 -26.38 -10.32 34.73
CA GLU A 8 -25.08 -10.47 34.09
C GLU A 8 -24.44 -9.07 34.00
N LEU A 9 -23.10 -8.99 34.04
CA LEU A 9 -22.40 -7.73 33.80
C LEU A 9 -22.79 -7.22 32.42
N ILE A 10 -23.48 -6.08 32.37
CA ILE A 10 -23.78 -5.38 31.13
C ILE A 10 -22.87 -4.16 31.07
N GLU A 11 -21.87 -4.23 30.18
CA GLU A 11 -20.96 -3.13 29.90
C GLU A 11 -21.28 -2.57 28.51
N ARG A 12 -21.46 -1.25 28.41
CA ARG A 12 -21.51 -0.53 27.14
C ARG A 12 -20.58 0.65 27.18
N SER A 13 -19.60 0.64 26.28
CA SER A 13 -18.74 1.78 26.01
C SER A 13 -19.27 2.58 24.81
N LEU A 14 -19.31 3.90 24.92
CA LEU A 14 -19.59 4.81 23.82
C LEU A 14 -18.73 6.06 23.94
N PHE A 15 -18.51 6.75 22.82
CA PHE A 15 -17.88 8.06 22.82
C PHE A 15 -18.95 9.14 22.72
N LEU A 16 -18.95 10.07 23.68
CA LEU A 16 -19.83 11.23 23.69
C LEU A 16 -18.97 12.49 23.82
N ASN A 17 -19.04 13.41 22.85
CA ASN A 17 -18.28 14.67 22.85
C ASN A 17 -16.76 14.49 23.10
N GLY A 18 -16.16 13.46 22.51
CA GLY A 18 -14.72 13.16 22.68
C GLY A 18 -14.35 12.49 24.00
N GLN A 19 -15.32 12.15 24.85
CA GLN A 19 -15.11 11.40 26.09
C GLN A 19 -15.55 9.96 25.92
N LEU A 20 -14.71 9.02 26.36
CA LEU A 20 -15.11 7.62 26.53
C LEU A 20 -16.03 7.52 27.74
N VAL A 21 -17.28 7.15 27.51
CA VAL A 21 -18.29 6.90 28.53
C VAL A 21 -18.52 5.40 28.60
N ILE A 22 -18.22 4.80 29.74
CA ILE A 22 -18.47 3.38 30.01
C ILE A 22 -19.63 3.28 31.00
N ILE A 23 -20.73 2.70 30.54
CA ILE A 23 -21.91 2.41 31.35
C ILE A 23 -21.83 0.94 31.76
N SER A 24 -21.66 0.71 33.06
CA SER A 24 -21.59 -0.64 33.63
C SER A 24 -22.75 -0.87 34.60
N ALA A 25 -23.49 -1.96 34.42
CA ALA A 25 -24.44 -2.47 35.40
C ALA A 25 -23.93 -3.82 35.93
N PHE A 26 -23.72 -3.91 37.24
CA PHE A 26 -23.19 -5.12 37.89
C PHE A 26 -23.96 -5.48 39.15
N SER A 27 -23.92 -6.75 39.53
CA SER A 27 -24.34 -7.24 40.84
C SER A 27 -23.10 -7.44 41.71
N GLU A 28 -23.18 -7.15 43.01
CA GLU A 28 -22.11 -7.44 43.99
C GLU A 28 -21.71 -8.93 44.04
N LYS A 29 -22.53 -9.83 43.46
CA LYS A 29 -22.22 -11.27 43.34
C LYS A 29 -21.30 -11.60 42.15
N THR A 30 -21.11 -10.68 41.22
CA THR A 30 -20.44 -10.92 39.92
C THR A 30 -19.23 -10.02 39.66
N GLY A 31 -18.96 -9.04 40.53
CA GLY A 31 -17.77 -8.20 40.48
C GLY A 31 -17.81 -7.04 41.47
N THR A 32 -16.68 -6.37 41.68
CA THR A 32 -16.54 -5.21 42.57
C THR A 32 -16.36 -3.90 41.81
N LEU A 33 -16.63 -2.76 42.47
CA LEU A 33 -16.35 -1.43 41.92
C LEU A 33 -14.84 -1.24 41.63
N ASP A 34 -13.98 -1.85 42.44
CA ASP A 34 -12.52 -1.79 42.27
C ASP A 34 -12.08 -2.55 41.01
N GLU A 35 -12.68 -3.70 40.71
CA GLU A 35 -12.43 -4.45 39.47
C GLU A 35 -12.88 -3.66 38.22
N LEU A 36 -14.01 -2.96 38.30
CA LEU A 36 -14.47 -2.08 37.22
C LEU A 36 -13.55 -0.87 37.04
N THR A 37 -13.13 -0.25 38.14
CA THR A 37 -12.21 0.90 38.11
C THR A 37 -10.86 0.47 37.53
N ALA A 38 -10.29 -0.65 37.96
CA ALA A 38 -9.06 -1.20 37.42
C ALA A 38 -9.16 -1.52 35.92
N ARG A 39 -10.33 -1.95 35.44
CA ARG A 39 -10.57 -2.17 34.02
C ARG A 39 -10.67 -0.86 33.25
N VAL A 40 -11.34 0.17 33.77
CA VAL A 40 -11.37 1.51 33.15
C VAL A 40 -9.98 2.14 33.12
N ASP A 41 -9.20 1.98 34.19
CA ASP A 41 -7.82 2.47 34.29
C ASP A 41 -6.85 1.72 33.37
N SER A 42 -7.25 0.55 32.87
CA SER A 42 -6.47 -0.19 31.86
C SER A 42 -6.60 0.39 30.46
N PHE A 43 -7.60 1.24 30.21
CA PHE A 43 -7.71 1.95 28.94
C PHE A 43 -6.64 3.04 28.88
N ARG A 44 -5.94 3.08 27.75
CA ARG A 44 -5.06 4.18 27.41
C ARG A 44 -5.32 4.64 26.00
N GLU A 45 -4.96 5.88 25.74
CA GLU A 45 -4.91 6.37 24.37
C GLU A 45 -3.85 5.59 23.58
N LEU A 46 -4.22 5.21 22.35
CA LEU A 46 -3.28 4.62 21.42
C LEU A 46 -2.31 5.70 20.95
N THR A 47 -1.02 5.38 20.87
CA THR A 47 -0.07 6.22 20.13
C THR A 47 -0.49 6.29 18.66
N ARG A 48 0.02 7.27 17.91
CA ARG A 48 -0.30 7.41 16.47
C ARG A 48 -0.01 6.11 15.71
N ASN A 49 1.12 5.47 15.96
CA ASN A 49 1.50 4.21 15.29
C ASN A 49 0.57 3.05 15.67
N GLU A 50 0.19 2.93 16.94
CA GLU A 50 -0.76 1.90 17.38
C GLU A 50 -2.15 2.13 16.79
N ARG A 51 -2.57 3.40 16.68
CA ARG A 51 -3.82 3.77 16.00
C ARG A 51 -3.77 3.42 14.52
N ILE A 52 -2.66 3.68 13.83
CA ILE A 52 -2.46 3.28 12.43
C ILE A 52 -2.61 1.76 12.28
N ILE A 53 -1.92 0.98 13.11
CA ILE A 53 -1.99 -0.49 13.09
C ILE A 53 -3.43 -0.96 13.34
N ALA A 54 -4.09 -0.43 14.38
CA ALA A 54 -5.47 -0.79 14.71
C ALA A 54 -6.46 -0.45 13.58
N LEU A 55 -6.30 0.70 12.91
CA LEU A 55 -7.12 1.07 11.75
C LEU A 55 -6.86 0.15 10.55
N ILE A 56 -5.60 -0.19 10.28
CA ILE A 56 -5.27 -1.14 9.22
C ILE A 56 -5.91 -2.50 9.51
N ASP A 57 -5.80 -3.02 10.73
CA ASP A 57 -6.36 -4.31 11.11
C ASP A 57 -7.89 -4.32 11.06
N ALA A 58 -8.54 -3.24 11.52
CA ALA A 58 -10.00 -3.14 11.56
C ALA A 58 -10.64 -2.98 10.18
N TYR A 59 -9.96 -2.32 9.24
CA TYR A 59 -10.52 -1.98 7.93
C TYR A 59 -9.92 -2.78 6.76
N SER A 60 -8.90 -3.62 7.00
CA SER A 60 -8.30 -4.43 5.94
C SER A 60 -9.35 -5.33 5.28
N PRO A 61 -9.54 -5.25 3.95
CA PRO A 61 -10.46 -6.12 3.26
C PRO A 61 -9.95 -7.57 3.28
N TRP A 62 -10.87 -8.53 3.21
CA TRP A 62 -10.51 -9.95 3.13
C TRP A 62 -9.51 -10.20 2.00
N PRO A 63 -8.45 -10.98 2.26
CA PRO A 63 -7.41 -11.22 1.27
C PRO A 63 -7.97 -12.00 0.07
N LEU A 64 -7.49 -11.61 -1.11
CA LEU A 64 -7.75 -12.34 -2.35
C LEU A 64 -6.82 -13.56 -2.47
N PRO A 65 -7.15 -14.55 -3.34
CA PRO A 65 -6.25 -15.66 -3.64
C PRO A 65 -4.86 -15.18 -4.06
N ARG A 66 -3.81 -15.79 -3.50
CA ARG A 66 -2.41 -15.37 -3.71
C ARG A 66 -1.64 -16.28 -4.67
N THR A 67 -2.29 -17.30 -5.21
CA THR A 67 -1.67 -18.22 -6.15
C THR A 67 -1.51 -17.55 -7.51
N THR A 68 -0.28 -17.19 -7.84
CA THR A 68 0.07 -16.62 -9.14
C THR A 68 -0.23 -17.64 -10.26
N PRO A 69 -0.92 -17.25 -11.33
CA PRO A 69 -1.10 -18.06 -12.51
C PRO A 69 0.24 -18.43 -13.15
N SER A 70 0.37 -19.67 -13.58
CA SER A 70 1.56 -20.13 -14.30
C SER A 70 1.80 -19.27 -15.56
N GLY A 71 3.03 -18.77 -15.74
CA GLY A 71 3.41 -18.01 -16.92
C GLY A 71 3.02 -16.53 -16.90
N PHE A 72 2.59 -15.98 -15.75
CA PHE A 72 2.44 -14.53 -15.63
C PHE A 72 3.80 -13.83 -15.78
N VAL A 73 3.82 -12.78 -16.60
CA VAL A 73 5.03 -12.31 -17.28
C VAL A 73 5.83 -11.27 -16.47
N SER A 74 5.19 -10.60 -15.52
CA SER A 74 5.76 -9.47 -14.76
C SER A 74 5.37 -9.53 -13.28
N THR A 75 6.06 -8.80 -12.42
CA THR A 75 5.75 -8.69 -10.98
C THR A 75 5.46 -7.23 -10.62
N ASP A 76 4.68 -7.00 -9.55
CA ASP A 76 4.42 -5.63 -9.09
C ASP A 76 5.69 -4.95 -8.60
N VAL A 77 6.65 -5.70 -8.03
CA VAL A 77 7.99 -5.21 -7.67
C VAL A 77 8.74 -4.69 -8.90
N SER A 78 8.80 -5.46 -9.98
CA SER A 78 9.48 -5.04 -11.21
C SER A 78 8.79 -3.86 -11.88
N GLU A 79 7.46 -3.82 -11.88
CA GLU A 79 6.68 -2.71 -12.44
C GLU A 79 6.87 -1.42 -11.64
N ASN A 80 7.02 -1.53 -10.31
CA ASN A 80 7.37 -0.43 -9.43
C ASN A 80 8.87 -0.10 -9.43
N ARG A 81 9.66 -0.76 -10.30
CA ARG A 81 11.11 -0.56 -10.48
C ARG A 81 11.91 -0.80 -9.20
N LEU A 82 11.42 -1.70 -8.36
CA LEU A 82 12.08 -2.13 -7.15
C LEU A 82 13.02 -3.31 -7.45
N LYS A 83 14.15 -3.36 -6.74
CA LYS A 83 15.24 -4.32 -6.94
C LYS A 83 15.36 -5.25 -5.75
N GLY A 84 15.45 -6.56 -6.01
CA GLY A 84 15.60 -7.59 -5.00
C GLY A 84 14.27 -8.08 -4.40
N PRO A 85 14.32 -8.99 -3.41
CA PRO A 85 13.15 -9.63 -2.83
C PRO A 85 12.48 -8.69 -1.82
N VAL A 86 11.89 -7.60 -2.30
CA VAL A 86 11.24 -6.61 -1.44
C VAL A 86 10.02 -7.25 -0.75
N ALA A 87 9.93 -7.05 0.56
CA ALA A 87 8.80 -7.48 1.39
C ALA A 87 7.86 -6.32 1.72
N ALA A 88 8.41 -5.15 2.03
CA ALA A 88 7.61 -3.96 2.29
C ALA A 88 8.34 -2.68 1.88
N VAL A 89 7.58 -1.67 1.49
CA VAL A 89 8.04 -0.31 1.25
C VAL A 89 7.10 0.63 2.00
N ARG A 90 7.64 1.42 2.93
CA ARG A 90 6.90 2.50 3.60
C ARG A 90 7.44 3.83 3.12
N GLU A 91 6.56 4.66 2.57
CA GLU A 91 6.88 5.99 2.07
C GLU A 91 6.43 7.05 3.05
N PHE A 92 7.31 8.01 3.28
CA PHE A 92 7.06 9.19 4.08
C PHE A 92 7.30 10.43 3.24
N LYS A 93 6.53 11.49 3.48
CA LYS A 93 6.64 12.77 2.80
C LYS A 93 6.84 13.89 3.79
N ARG A 94 7.59 14.92 3.39
CA ARG A 94 7.70 16.20 4.09
C ARG A 94 7.94 17.32 3.10
N ARG A 95 7.42 18.52 3.37
CA ARG A 95 7.60 19.69 2.49
C ARG A 95 8.96 20.34 2.70
N ASN A 96 9.40 20.42 3.95
CA ASN A 96 10.72 20.92 4.33
C ASN A 96 11.52 19.87 5.11
N PRO A 97 12.86 19.93 5.08
CA PRO A 97 13.71 19.04 5.87
C PRO A 97 13.46 19.08 7.39
N ARG A 98 12.86 20.18 7.88
CA ARG A 98 12.57 20.40 9.30
C ARG A 98 11.18 19.89 9.71
N ASP A 99 10.30 19.63 8.75
CA ASP A 99 8.96 19.13 9.05
C ASP A 99 9.06 17.66 9.47
N GLU A 100 8.17 17.23 10.37
CA GLU A 100 8.05 15.82 10.72
C GLU A 100 7.61 15.02 9.47
N PRO A 101 8.26 13.88 9.17
CA PRO A 101 7.82 13.02 8.08
C PRO A 101 6.42 12.44 8.37
N GLU A 102 5.53 12.53 7.39
CA GLU A 102 4.21 11.95 7.46
C GLU A 102 4.13 10.70 6.58
N PHE A 103 3.44 9.66 7.06
CA PHE A 103 3.12 8.51 6.23
C PHE A 103 2.38 8.95 4.96
N SER A 104 2.82 8.41 3.82
CA SER A 104 2.20 8.63 2.52
C SER A 104 1.59 7.34 1.98
N THR A 105 2.39 6.28 1.90
CA THR A 105 1.95 5.00 1.34
C THR A 105 2.71 3.84 1.97
N GLU A 106 2.06 2.70 2.15
CA GLU A 106 2.73 1.42 2.46
C GLU A 106 2.37 0.37 1.42
N TYR A 107 3.37 -0.34 0.91
CA TYR A 107 3.23 -1.49 0.03
C TYR A 107 3.79 -2.74 0.71
N ARG A 108 3.09 -3.87 0.61
CA ARG A 108 3.56 -5.18 1.09
C ARG A 108 3.52 -6.19 -0.04
N TYR A 109 4.60 -6.92 -0.23
CA TYR A 109 4.78 -7.88 -1.33
C TYR A 109 4.98 -9.29 -0.79
N ASP A 110 4.55 -10.28 -1.56
CA ASP A 110 4.93 -11.67 -1.31
C ASP A 110 6.39 -11.94 -1.74
N ARG A 111 6.86 -13.17 -1.52
CA ARG A 111 8.23 -13.57 -1.89
C ARG A 111 8.48 -13.60 -3.40
N ASN A 112 7.42 -13.66 -4.20
CA ASN A 112 7.50 -13.67 -5.67
C ASN A 112 7.43 -12.25 -6.26
N GLY A 113 7.31 -11.22 -5.41
CA GLY A 113 7.25 -9.82 -5.84
C GLY A 113 5.85 -9.34 -6.24
N PHE A 114 4.78 -10.07 -5.90
CA PHE A 114 3.41 -9.61 -6.11
C PHE A 114 2.91 -8.82 -4.92
N LEU A 115 2.25 -7.69 -5.20
CA LEU A 115 1.65 -6.82 -4.21
C LEU A 115 0.49 -7.56 -3.52
N LEU A 116 0.48 -7.50 -2.19
CA LEU A 116 -0.53 -8.10 -1.32
C LEU A 116 -1.44 -7.04 -0.71
N ILE A 117 -0.83 -5.95 -0.24
CA ILE A 117 -1.51 -4.86 0.45
C ILE A 117 -0.87 -3.55 0.01
N GLU A 118 -1.72 -2.56 -0.24
CA GLU A 118 -1.38 -1.16 -0.37
C GLU A 118 -2.21 -0.35 0.63
N VAL A 119 -1.58 0.57 1.35
CA VAL A 119 -2.26 1.49 2.27
C VAL A 119 -1.91 2.91 1.84
N ALA A 120 -2.92 3.67 1.42
CA ALA A 120 -2.78 5.09 1.16
C ALA A 120 -3.11 5.88 2.43
N PHE A 121 -2.32 6.90 2.72
CA PHE A 121 -2.47 7.74 3.92
C PHE A 121 -2.86 9.17 3.56
N SER A 122 -3.77 9.74 4.34
CA SER A 122 -4.14 11.16 4.33
C SER A 122 -3.90 11.74 5.72
N ASP A 123 -3.20 12.87 5.79
CA ASP A 123 -2.77 13.49 7.05
C ASP A 123 -2.09 12.51 8.04
N GLY A 124 -1.33 11.56 7.47
CA GLY A 124 -0.60 10.51 8.17
C GLY A 124 -1.48 9.51 8.94
N LEU A 125 -2.75 9.35 8.55
CA LEU A 125 -3.62 8.23 8.95
C LEU A 125 -4.05 7.44 7.69
N PRO A 126 -4.31 6.12 7.81
CA PRO A 126 -4.81 5.34 6.69
C PRO A 126 -6.14 5.91 6.18
N GLU A 127 -6.26 6.05 4.87
CA GLU A 127 -7.47 6.53 4.18
C GLU A 127 -8.08 5.41 3.33
N VAL A 128 -7.25 4.67 2.59
CA VAL A 128 -7.68 3.56 1.74
C VAL A 128 -6.74 2.38 1.94
N ILE A 129 -7.31 1.19 2.15
CA ILE A 129 -6.58 -0.07 2.23
C ILE A 129 -7.02 -0.95 1.06
N THR A 130 -6.05 -1.34 0.24
CA THR A 130 -6.26 -2.18 -0.94
C THR A 130 -5.60 -3.53 -0.73
N SER A 131 -6.38 -4.62 -0.76
CA SER A 131 -5.84 -5.98 -0.82
C SER A 131 -5.82 -6.47 -2.26
N TRP A 132 -4.68 -7.05 -2.66
CA TRP A 132 -4.41 -7.53 -4.00
C TRP A 132 -4.30 -9.06 -4.04
N GLY A 133 -4.70 -9.64 -5.16
CA GLY A 133 -4.56 -11.08 -5.43
C GLY A 133 -5.00 -11.44 -6.84
N TRP A 134 -5.58 -12.63 -6.98
CA TRP A 134 -5.92 -13.24 -8.26
C TRP A 134 -7.35 -13.74 -8.29
N VAL A 135 -8.06 -13.45 -9.38
CA VAL A 135 -9.39 -13.98 -9.66
C VAL A 135 -9.43 -14.41 -11.13
N ASN A 136 -9.78 -15.67 -11.39
CA ASN A 136 -9.86 -16.27 -12.73
C ASN A 136 -8.59 -16.02 -13.59
N GLY A 137 -7.41 -16.11 -12.98
CA GLY A 137 -6.14 -15.92 -13.67
C GLY A 137 -5.74 -14.46 -13.91
N LYS A 138 -6.52 -13.47 -13.45
CA LYS A 138 -6.26 -12.04 -13.62
C LYS A 138 -5.92 -11.39 -12.27
N ARG A 139 -5.09 -10.35 -12.29
CA ARG A 139 -4.83 -9.53 -11.09
C ARG A 139 -6.13 -8.83 -10.70
N ALA A 140 -6.42 -8.80 -9.41
CA ALA A 140 -7.59 -8.13 -8.89
C ALA A 140 -7.29 -7.52 -7.52
N ASN A 141 -8.12 -6.57 -7.10
CA ASN A 141 -8.05 -5.97 -5.80
C ASN A 141 -9.43 -5.81 -5.14
N ARG A 142 -9.41 -5.62 -3.82
CA ARG A 142 -10.53 -5.13 -3.01
C ARG A 142 -10.04 -3.91 -2.25
N GLN A 143 -10.88 -2.90 -2.14
CA GLN A 143 -10.57 -1.67 -1.41
C GLN A 143 -11.54 -1.48 -0.25
N ALA A 144 -11.03 -0.88 0.82
CA ALA A 144 -11.83 -0.40 1.93
C ALA A 144 -11.38 1.02 2.29
N SER A 145 -12.33 1.94 2.38
CA SER A 145 -12.08 3.27 2.92
C SER A 145 -12.09 3.23 4.43
N VAL A 146 -11.13 3.91 5.05
CA VAL A 146 -11.03 4.04 6.50
C VAL A 146 -11.77 5.31 6.92
N THR A 147 -12.84 5.15 7.69
CA THR A 147 -13.57 6.29 8.26
C THR A 147 -12.81 6.85 9.44
N ALA A 148 -11.72 7.58 9.19
CA ALA A 148 -11.07 8.37 10.22
C ALA A 148 -11.93 9.62 10.46
N PHE A 149 -12.42 9.82 11.69
CA PHE A 149 -13.01 11.08 12.12
C PHE A 149 -11.93 12.16 12.12
N THR A 150 -11.75 12.82 11.00
CA THR A 150 -11.00 14.06 10.85
C THR A 150 -11.93 15.09 10.22
N ASP A 151 -11.77 16.36 10.60
CA ASP A 151 -12.46 17.52 10.04
C ASP A 151 -12.52 17.47 8.49
N PRO A 152 -13.52 18.13 7.86
CA PRO A 152 -13.87 17.90 6.46
C PRO A 152 -12.65 17.95 5.52
N PRO A 153 -12.57 17.01 4.56
CA PRO A 153 -11.35 16.75 3.81
C PRO A 153 -10.89 17.99 3.05
N ARG A 154 -9.65 18.41 3.30
CA ARG A 154 -8.91 19.20 2.32
C ARG A 154 -8.46 18.23 1.24
N SER A 155 -9.04 18.31 0.04
CA SER A 155 -8.62 17.50 -1.10
C SER A 155 -7.10 17.57 -1.29
N PRO A 156 -6.35 16.46 -1.13
CA PRO A 156 -4.98 16.42 -1.60
C PRO A 156 -4.99 16.46 -3.13
N SER A 157 -4.10 17.27 -3.70
CA SER A 157 -3.80 17.28 -5.13
C SER A 157 -3.07 15.97 -5.49
N GLY A 158 -3.84 14.90 -5.67
CA GLY A 158 -3.41 13.57 -6.01
C GLY A 158 -4.65 12.70 -6.07
N ARG A 159 -5.22 12.52 -7.26
CA ARG A 159 -6.49 11.81 -7.44
C ARG A 159 -6.33 10.35 -7.00
N THR A 160 -7.22 9.91 -6.12
CA THR A 160 -7.46 8.53 -5.72
C THR A 160 -7.37 7.60 -6.94
N ILE A 161 -6.55 6.55 -6.85
CA ILE A 161 -6.61 5.43 -7.80
C ILE A 161 -7.95 4.73 -7.53
N VAL A 162 -8.96 5.15 -8.29
CA VAL A 162 -10.27 4.50 -8.45
C VAL A 162 -10.89 4.07 -7.13
N SER A 163 -11.67 4.96 -6.49
CA SER A 163 -12.68 4.58 -5.50
C SER A 163 -13.79 3.81 -6.22
N GLY A 164 -13.53 2.53 -6.51
CA GLY A 164 -14.48 1.59 -7.10
C GLY A 164 -15.43 1.07 -6.04
N ALA A 165 -16.35 1.93 -5.60
CA ALA A 165 -17.53 1.52 -4.84
C ALA A 165 -18.68 2.51 -5.07
N TYR A 166 -19.13 2.63 -6.32
CA TYR A 166 -20.56 2.90 -6.48
C TYR A 166 -21.26 1.64 -5.98
N GLY A 167 -22.03 1.79 -4.89
CA GLY A 167 -22.85 0.70 -4.37
C GLY A 167 -23.77 0.15 -5.47
N PRO A 168 -24.22 -1.12 -5.35
CA PRO A 168 -25.09 -1.75 -6.32
C PRO A 168 -26.29 -0.84 -6.65
N VAL A 169 -26.50 -0.59 -7.94
CA VAL A 169 -27.84 -0.31 -8.45
C VAL A 169 -28.52 -1.68 -8.51
N ASP A 170 -29.68 -1.83 -7.88
CA ASP A 170 -30.40 -3.11 -7.85
C ASP A 170 -30.56 -3.67 -9.29
N GLY A 171 -30.03 -4.87 -9.53
CA GLY A 171 -30.23 -5.62 -10.79
C GLY A 171 -28.98 -6.05 -11.55
N ASP A 172 -27.78 -5.60 -11.18
CA ASP A 172 -26.54 -5.97 -11.88
C ASP A 172 -25.94 -7.31 -11.38
N ASP A 173 -25.42 -8.12 -12.31
CA ASP A 173 -24.64 -9.33 -12.02
C ASP A 173 -23.28 -8.93 -11.41
N ILE A 174 -23.23 -8.77 -10.09
CA ILE A 174 -22.03 -8.32 -9.37
C ILE A 174 -21.19 -9.51 -8.90
N ASP A 175 -19.90 -9.53 -9.29
CA ASP A 175 -18.92 -10.46 -8.73
C ASP A 175 -18.30 -9.91 -7.44
N LEU A 176 -18.89 -10.27 -6.30
CA LEU A 176 -18.44 -9.85 -4.97
C LEU A 176 -17.04 -10.35 -4.59
N ARG A 177 -16.38 -11.18 -5.43
CA ARG A 177 -15.04 -11.66 -5.15
C ARG A 177 -13.98 -10.57 -5.27
N TYR A 178 -14.23 -9.45 -5.95
CA TYR A 178 -13.27 -8.35 -6.09
C TYR A 178 -14.01 -7.00 -6.17
N GLY A 179 -13.28 -5.91 -6.10
CA GLY A 179 -13.77 -4.56 -6.42
C GLY A 179 -13.34 -4.14 -7.82
N VAL A 180 -12.05 -4.33 -8.13
CA VAL A 180 -11.49 -4.06 -9.47
C VAL A 180 -10.63 -5.24 -9.93
N MET A 181 -10.81 -5.65 -11.18
CA MET A 181 -9.94 -6.57 -11.90
C MET A 181 -9.07 -5.80 -12.90
N VAL A 182 -7.82 -6.22 -13.05
CA VAL A 182 -6.84 -5.57 -13.92
C VAL A 182 -6.43 -6.53 -15.03
N GLU A 183 -6.75 -6.15 -16.27
CA GLU A 183 -6.19 -6.79 -17.47
C GLU A 183 -4.99 -5.99 -17.94
N THR A 184 -3.84 -6.67 -18.15
CA THR A 184 -2.62 -6.02 -18.63
C THR A 184 -2.13 -6.70 -19.90
N GLU A 185 -1.87 -5.90 -20.94
CA GLU A 185 -1.17 -6.30 -22.15
C GLU A 185 0.30 -5.88 -22.01
N PHE A 186 1.22 -6.74 -22.43
CA PHE A 186 2.66 -6.52 -22.33
C PHE A 186 3.31 -6.53 -23.72
N ASP A 187 4.45 -5.83 -23.86
CA ASP A 187 5.32 -5.98 -25.02
C ASP A 187 6.29 -7.17 -24.88
N ASP A 188 7.11 -7.42 -25.91
CA ASP A 188 8.09 -8.51 -25.95
C ASP A 188 9.16 -8.41 -24.84
N LEU A 189 9.32 -7.23 -24.21
CA LEU A 189 10.20 -7.00 -23.08
C LEU A 189 9.47 -7.10 -21.74
N SER A 190 8.26 -7.66 -21.73
CA SER A 190 7.46 -7.83 -20.52
C SER A 190 7.06 -6.51 -19.85
N ARG A 191 7.01 -5.41 -20.60
CA ARG A 191 6.60 -4.09 -20.09
C ARG A 191 5.13 -3.85 -20.40
N PRO A 192 4.34 -3.28 -19.47
CA PRO A 192 2.92 -3.04 -19.70
C PRO A 192 2.74 -2.00 -20.82
N ILE A 193 1.99 -2.34 -21.85
CA ILE A 193 1.62 -1.41 -22.94
C ILE A 193 0.17 -0.92 -22.82
N LYS A 194 -0.68 -1.69 -22.13
CA LYS A 194 -2.06 -1.32 -21.86
C LYS A 194 -2.58 -1.97 -20.59
N ARG A 195 -3.37 -1.25 -19.80
CA ARG A 195 -4.14 -1.77 -18.67
C ARG A 195 -5.60 -1.39 -18.80
N LYS A 196 -6.49 -2.32 -18.46
CA LYS A 196 -7.91 -2.05 -18.26
C LYS A 196 -8.26 -2.38 -16.83
N ASN A 197 -8.86 -1.42 -16.14
CA ASN A 197 -9.43 -1.60 -14.82
C ASN A 197 -10.92 -1.88 -15.02
N ILE A 198 -11.39 -3.04 -14.57
CA ILE A 198 -12.75 -3.53 -14.76
C ILE A 198 -13.40 -3.66 -13.39
N SER A 199 -14.55 -3.02 -13.18
CA SER A 199 -15.30 -3.12 -11.93
C SER A 199 -15.83 -4.54 -11.71
N ASN A 200 -16.35 -4.77 -10.51
CA ASN A 200 -17.07 -5.99 -10.18
C ASN A 200 -18.46 -6.13 -10.84
N THR A 201 -18.96 -5.09 -11.52
CA THR A 201 -20.12 -5.16 -12.43
C THR A 201 -19.73 -5.56 -13.85
N GLY A 202 -18.42 -5.65 -14.15
CA GLY A 202 -17.91 -5.94 -15.49
C GLY A 202 -17.67 -4.70 -16.36
N ASP A 203 -17.98 -3.50 -15.86
CA ASP A 203 -17.75 -2.24 -16.57
C ASP A 203 -16.27 -1.87 -16.58
N ILE A 204 -15.80 -1.32 -17.70
CA ILE A 204 -14.47 -0.71 -17.75
C ILE A 204 -14.52 0.60 -16.97
N VAL A 205 -13.67 0.73 -15.96
CA VAL A 205 -13.56 1.95 -15.14
C VAL A 205 -12.52 2.90 -15.73
N SER A 206 -11.36 2.37 -16.12
CA SER A 206 -10.35 3.14 -16.83
C SER A 206 -9.49 2.28 -17.74
N ILE A 207 -8.91 2.92 -18.75
CA ILE A 207 -7.92 2.34 -19.66
C ILE A 207 -6.65 3.17 -19.56
N VAL A 208 -5.53 2.52 -19.26
CA VAL A 208 -4.21 3.15 -19.23
C VAL A 208 -3.38 2.61 -20.39
N ASN A 209 -2.92 3.48 -21.28
CA ASN A 209 -2.02 3.14 -22.36
C ASN A 209 -0.61 3.62 -22.03
N TYR A 210 0.39 2.80 -22.36
CA TYR A 210 1.79 3.11 -22.16
C TYR A 210 2.53 3.13 -23.49
N LYS A 211 3.43 4.09 -23.65
CA LYS A 211 4.30 4.19 -24.83
C LYS A 211 5.73 4.39 -24.39
N TYR A 212 6.64 3.58 -24.93
CA TYR A 212 8.06 3.62 -24.65
C TYR A 212 8.81 4.18 -25.86
N ILE A 213 9.46 5.33 -25.72
CA ILE A 213 10.19 6.02 -26.80
C ILE A 213 11.58 6.42 -26.28
N GLY A 214 12.62 5.68 -26.67
CA GLY A 214 13.97 5.93 -26.16
C GLY A 214 14.01 5.84 -24.64
N ASN A 215 14.43 6.91 -23.97
CA ASN A 215 14.46 7.02 -22.51
C ASN A 215 13.18 7.67 -21.93
N MET A 216 12.07 7.63 -22.65
CA MET A 216 10.81 8.26 -22.27
C MET A 216 9.68 7.25 -22.19
N ILE A 217 8.80 7.46 -21.21
CA ILE A 217 7.60 6.67 -20.97
C ILE A 217 6.43 7.64 -20.95
N GLU A 218 5.47 7.42 -21.82
CA GLU A 218 4.20 8.15 -21.79
C GLU A 218 3.12 7.23 -21.25
N ARG A 219 2.34 7.74 -20.30
CA ARG A 219 1.19 7.07 -19.70
C ARG A 219 -0.03 7.95 -19.97
N HIS A 220 -1.03 7.41 -20.65
CA HIS A 220 -2.28 8.10 -20.93
C HIS A 220 -3.46 7.29 -20.38
N GLU A 221 -4.24 7.90 -19.51
CA GLU A 221 -5.39 7.27 -18.86
C GLU A 221 -6.70 7.95 -19.26
N THR A 222 -7.66 7.12 -19.66
CA THR A 222 -9.02 7.53 -20.02
C THR A 222 -10.05 6.77 -19.19
N ASP A 223 -11.24 7.36 -19.05
CA ASP A 223 -12.40 6.65 -18.52
C ASP A 223 -12.98 5.66 -19.55
N ALA A 224 -14.07 4.99 -19.16
CA ALA A 224 -14.82 4.03 -19.98
C ALA A 224 -15.26 4.59 -21.36
N SER A 225 -15.58 5.88 -21.41
CA SER A 225 -16.08 6.57 -22.61
C SER A 225 -14.95 7.15 -23.47
N GLY A 226 -13.69 6.96 -23.07
CA GLY A 226 -12.52 7.58 -23.70
C GLY A 226 -12.28 9.02 -23.24
N GLY A 227 -12.99 9.49 -22.21
CA GLY A 227 -12.77 10.79 -21.60
C GLY A 227 -11.41 10.88 -20.93
N PHE A 228 -10.73 12.01 -21.08
CA PHE A 228 -9.41 12.23 -20.51
C PHE A 228 -9.45 12.21 -18.97
N MET A 229 -8.60 11.40 -18.34
CA MET A 229 -8.42 11.41 -16.88
C MET A 229 -7.08 12.00 -16.48
N THR A 230 -5.98 11.47 -17.04
CA THR A 230 -4.63 11.97 -16.78
C THR A 230 -3.67 11.55 -17.88
N SER A 231 -2.60 12.32 -18.05
CA SER A 231 -1.50 11.97 -18.94
C SER A 231 -0.19 12.44 -18.35
N LEU A 232 0.82 11.57 -18.39
CA LEU A 232 2.11 11.77 -17.77
C LEU A 232 3.19 11.33 -18.75
N ARG A 233 4.28 12.10 -18.79
CA ARG A 233 5.50 11.76 -19.50
C ARG A 233 6.65 11.70 -18.50
N GLN A 234 7.30 10.55 -18.42
CA GLN A 234 8.41 10.31 -17.52
C GLN A 234 9.69 10.12 -18.34
N VAL A 235 10.76 10.79 -17.92
CA VAL A 235 12.10 10.63 -18.51
C VAL A 235 12.91 9.79 -17.54
N VAL A 236 13.54 8.74 -18.07
CA VAL A 236 14.43 7.86 -17.31
C VAL A 236 15.89 8.11 -17.64
N ASP A 237 16.76 7.86 -16.68
CA ASP A 237 18.20 7.78 -16.88
C ASP A 237 18.64 6.41 -17.45
N ALA A 238 19.95 6.19 -17.55
CA ALA A 238 20.53 4.96 -18.09
C ALA A 238 20.23 3.72 -17.23
N ASP A 239 19.99 3.91 -15.93
CA ASP A 239 19.64 2.85 -14.98
C ASP A 239 18.12 2.60 -14.92
N GLY A 240 17.35 3.32 -15.75
CA GLY A 240 15.90 3.23 -15.80
C GLY A 240 15.19 3.96 -14.66
N ILE A 241 15.88 4.81 -13.89
CA ILE A 241 15.30 5.60 -12.80
C ILE A 241 14.64 6.86 -13.40
N ILE A 242 13.43 7.18 -12.93
CA ILE A 242 12.69 8.35 -13.42
C ILE A 242 13.34 9.62 -12.85
N ILE A 243 13.97 10.43 -13.69
CA ILE A 243 14.63 11.69 -13.27
C ILE A 243 13.76 12.93 -13.51
N GLN A 244 12.70 12.79 -14.29
CA GLN A 244 11.77 13.86 -14.60
C GLN A 244 10.36 13.31 -14.85
N GLU A 245 9.36 14.05 -14.42
CA GLU A 245 7.95 13.80 -14.74
C GLU A 245 7.29 15.09 -15.25
N ILE A 246 6.52 14.96 -16.31
CA ILE A 246 5.79 16.04 -16.97
C ILE A 246 4.32 15.63 -17.00
N SER A 247 3.47 16.34 -16.25
CA SER A 247 2.03 16.22 -16.38
C SER A 247 1.58 16.90 -17.66
N LEU A 248 0.67 16.26 -18.39
CA LEU A 248 0.14 16.75 -19.66
C LEU A 248 -1.35 17.06 -19.52
N SER A 249 -1.83 18.07 -20.23
CA SER A 249 -3.26 18.34 -20.41
C SER A 249 -3.91 17.28 -21.32
N ASP A 250 -5.24 17.37 -21.47
CA ASP A 250 -6.03 16.60 -22.44
C ASP A 250 -5.53 16.78 -23.90
N ARG A 251 -4.98 17.95 -24.21
CA ARG A 251 -4.38 18.28 -25.51
C ARG A 251 -2.93 17.83 -25.66
N GLY A 252 -2.33 17.28 -24.59
CA GLY A 252 -0.93 16.88 -24.56
C GLY A 252 0.05 18.01 -24.24
N ASP A 253 -0.45 19.18 -23.80
CA ASP A 253 0.40 20.31 -23.44
C ASP A 253 1.00 20.12 -22.03
N PRO A 254 2.29 20.39 -21.80
CA PRO A 254 2.90 20.33 -20.48
C PRO A 254 2.22 21.30 -19.49
N SER A 255 1.70 20.77 -18.38
CA SER A 255 1.03 21.55 -17.32
C SER A 255 1.90 21.72 -16.06
N LEU A 256 2.67 20.69 -15.70
CA LEU A 256 3.56 20.68 -14.55
C LEU A 256 4.80 19.85 -14.88
N THR A 257 5.98 20.32 -14.47
CA THR A 257 7.23 19.56 -14.62
C THR A 257 7.93 19.43 -13.27
N ARG A 258 8.22 18.19 -12.90
CA ARG A 258 8.96 17.82 -11.70
C ARG A 258 10.28 17.16 -12.07
N PHE A 259 11.32 17.46 -11.32
CA PHE A 259 12.63 16.83 -11.40
C PHE A 259 12.93 16.11 -10.10
N PHE A 260 13.67 15.02 -10.20
CA PHE A 260 13.95 14.16 -9.05
C PHE A 260 15.45 13.98 -8.86
N GLU A 261 15.89 14.09 -7.61
CA GLU A 261 17.21 13.67 -7.17
C GLU A 261 17.06 12.60 -6.10
N TYR A 262 17.95 11.60 -6.15
CA TYR A 262 17.80 10.38 -5.36
C TYR A 262 19.02 10.11 -4.50
N LYS A 263 18.77 9.49 -3.35
CA LYS A 263 19.75 8.67 -2.62
C LYS A 263 19.24 7.24 -2.63
N ASN A 264 20.13 6.30 -2.90
CA ASN A 264 19.79 4.89 -3.05
C ASN A 264 20.43 4.04 -1.94
N ASP A 265 19.80 2.91 -1.65
CA ASP A 265 20.43 1.84 -0.87
C ASP A 265 21.43 1.04 -1.72
N GLU A 266 22.08 0.05 -1.09
CA GLU A 266 23.08 -0.82 -1.73
C GLU A 266 22.53 -1.65 -2.89
N ARG A 267 21.21 -1.88 -2.92
CA ARG A 267 20.53 -2.62 -3.99
C ARG A 267 20.11 -1.69 -5.14
N GLY A 268 20.34 -0.38 -4.99
CA GLY A 268 19.99 0.63 -5.98
C GLY A 268 18.51 1.00 -5.99
N ASN A 269 17.80 0.75 -4.89
CA ASN A 269 16.46 1.29 -4.65
C ASN A 269 16.59 2.66 -3.98
N TRP A 270 15.77 3.63 -4.38
CA TRP A 270 15.82 4.93 -3.72
C TRP A 270 15.22 4.88 -2.32
N ILE A 271 15.91 5.51 -1.38
CA ILE A 271 15.53 5.67 0.04
C ILE A 271 15.25 7.14 0.39
N GLU A 272 15.70 8.07 -0.45
CA GLU A 272 15.32 9.49 -0.39
C GLU A 272 15.15 10.01 -1.82
N ARG A 273 14.08 10.76 -2.06
CA ARG A 273 13.79 11.46 -3.32
C ARG A 273 13.44 12.91 -3.02
N THR A 274 14.27 13.83 -3.48
CA THR A 274 13.97 15.27 -3.44
C THR A 274 13.29 15.67 -4.74
N VAL A 275 12.12 16.30 -4.62
CA VAL A 275 11.29 16.74 -5.74
C VAL A 275 11.44 18.23 -5.94
N TYR A 276 11.78 18.61 -7.16
CA TYR A 276 11.92 20.00 -7.56
C TYR A 276 10.86 20.38 -8.59
N GLU A 277 10.31 21.57 -8.45
CA GLU A 277 9.51 22.21 -9.50
C GLU A 277 10.29 23.40 -10.09
N GLU A 278 10.22 23.56 -11.40
CA GLU A 278 10.82 24.70 -12.09
C GLU A 278 9.90 25.92 -11.98
N THR A 279 10.44 27.02 -11.48
CA THR A 279 9.75 28.30 -11.34
C THR A 279 10.49 29.38 -12.14
N GLY A 280 9.75 30.39 -12.63
CA GLY A 280 10.31 31.48 -13.44
C GLY A 280 10.18 31.26 -14.96
N ARG A 281 10.62 32.25 -15.77
CA ARG A 281 10.52 32.22 -17.23
C ARG A 281 11.87 32.53 -17.88
N GLY A 282 12.20 31.83 -18.95
CA GLY A 282 13.44 32.06 -19.70
C GLY A 282 14.70 31.89 -18.84
N ARG A 283 15.57 32.92 -18.81
CA ARG A 283 16.86 32.89 -18.10
C ARG A 283 16.77 32.91 -16.57
N THR A 284 15.56 33.07 -15.99
CA THR A 284 15.35 33.10 -14.53
C THR A 284 14.81 31.80 -13.95
N ARG A 285 14.82 30.71 -14.74
CA ARG A 285 14.41 29.38 -14.28
C ARG A 285 15.22 28.97 -13.06
N LYS A 286 14.50 28.69 -11.97
CA LYS A 286 15.06 28.18 -10.71
C LYS A 286 14.29 26.94 -10.29
N ARG A 287 15.02 25.92 -9.84
CA ARG A 287 14.43 24.74 -9.22
C ARG A 287 14.18 25.03 -7.75
N ARG A 288 12.95 24.83 -7.32
CA ARG A 288 12.54 24.95 -5.91
C ARG A 288 12.20 23.56 -5.39
N VAL A 289 12.72 23.19 -4.23
CA VAL A 289 12.29 21.98 -3.51
C VAL A 289 10.84 22.16 -3.10
N VAL A 290 9.99 21.21 -3.49
CA VAL A 290 8.55 21.21 -3.12
C VAL A 290 8.20 20.05 -2.20
N GLU A 291 8.99 18.97 -2.23
CA GLU A 291 8.74 17.77 -1.44
C GLU A 291 10.02 16.96 -1.29
N ILE A 292 10.18 16.32 -0.13
CA ILE A 292 11.18 15.30 0.12
C ILE A 292 10.43 14.03 0.54
N ASN A 293 10.62 12.97 -0.23
CA ASN A 293 10.08 11.65 0.08
C ASN A 293 11.20 10.76 0.62
N THR A 294 10.91 9.96 1.63
CA THR A 294 11.83 8.93 2.13
C THR A 294 11.16 7.58 2.14
N ARG A 295 11.95 6.53 1.96
CA ARG A 295 11.49 5.14 1.97
C ARG A 295 12.21 4.33 3.03
N GLU A 296 11.44 3.58 3.78
CA GLU A 296 11.93 2.40 4.49
C GLU A 296 11.61 1.18 3.66
N ILE A 297 12.62 0.38 3.32
CA ILE A 297 12.48 -0.83 2.51
C ILE A 297 12.88 -2.03 3.36
N GLN A 298 11.97 -2.98 3.48
CA GLN A 298 12.21 -4.28 4.10
C GLN A 298 12.32 -5.33 3.02
N TYR A 299 13.30 -6.22 3.13
CA TYR A 299 13.54 -7.32 2.20
C TYR A 299 13.17 -8.64 2.88
N HIS A 300 12.70 -9.62 2.10
CA HIS A 300 12.63 -10.99 2.58
C HIS A 300 14.05 -11.47 2.89
N VAL A 301 14.22 -12.13 4.03
CA VAL A 301 15.50 -12.76 4.37
C VAL A 301 15.70 -13.91 3.38
N ASP A 302 16.84 -13.89 2.68
CA ASP A 302 17.26 -15.04 1.88
C ASP A 302 17.40 -16.23 2.84
N GLU A 303 16.56 -17.26 2.66
CA GLU A 303 16.79 -18.54 3.32
C GLU A 303 18.10 -19.09 2.77
N ASN A 304 19.20 -18.78 3.45
CA ASN A 304 20.48 -19.42 3.20
C ASN A 304 20.24 -20.94 3.28
N ARG A 305 20.25 -21.59 2.12
CA ARG A 305 20.50 -23.02 1.98
C ARG A 305 21.95 -23.25 2.43
N SER A 306 22.18 -23.20 3.74
CA SER A 306 23.23 -23.98 4.37
C SER A 306 22.82 -25.44 4.24
N VAL A 307 23.06 -26.00 3.05
CA VAL A 307 23.32 -27.43 2.96
C VAL A 307 24.56 -27.61 3.82
N ALA A 308 24.35 -27.98 5.09
CA ALA A 308 25.37 -28.59 5.89
C ALA A 308 25.87 -29.78 5.07
N ARG A 309 27.00 -29.59 4.39
CA ARG A 309 27.87 -30.70 4.04
C ARG A 309 28.24 -31.31 5.38
N GLN A 310 27.45 -32.31 5.77
CA GLN A 310 27.86 -33.28 6.75
C GLN A 310 29.06 -33.96 6.09
N GLU A 311 30.25 -33.49 6.44
CA GLU A 311 31.49 -34.20 6.24
C GLU A 311 31.24 -35.59 6.83
N THR A 312 31.06 -36.56 5.94
CA THR A 312 31.20 -37.96 6.26
C THR A 312 32.68 -38.14 6.55
N HIS A 313 33.03 -37.87 7.80
CA HIS A 313 34.33 -38.17 8.35
C HIS A 313 34.47 -39.69 8.30
N ASP A 314 35.28 -40.15 7.35
CA ASP A 314 35.81 -41.50 7.27
C ASP A 314 36.31 -41.92 8.66
N LEU A 315 35.57 -42.82 9.31
CA LEU A 315 36.07 -43.60 10.43
C LEU A 315 36.87 -44.77 9.84
N ARG A 316 38.13 -44.50 9.53
CA ARG A 316 39.16 -45.54 9.42
C ARG A 316 40.36 -45.14 10.28
N GLU A 317 40.84 -46.15 10.99
CA GLU A 317 42.06 -46.20 11.82
C GLU A 317 41.89 -45.50 13.18
N GLY A 318 42.13 -46.11 14.34
CA GLY A 318 42.85 -47.33 14.71
C GLY A 318 43.37 -47.11 16.15
N CYS A 319 43.59 -48.20 16.90
CA CYS A 319 44.12 -48.28 18.29
C CYS A 319 43.12 -47.97 19.42
N CYS A 320 42.96 -48.77 20.48
CA CYS A 320 43.86 -49.74 21.12
C CYS A 320 43.14 -50.96 21.70
N ARG A 321 43.87 -52.09 21.69
CA ARG A 321 43.70 -53.23 22.59
C ARG A 321 44.03 -52.84 24.04
N GLU A 322 43.41 -53.57 24.96
CA GLU A 322 43.89 -54.07 26.26
C GLU A 322 42.88 -53.79 27.40
N PHE A 323 42.14 -54.81 27.84
CA PHE A 323 42.37 -55.54 29.10
C PHE A 323 41.16 -56.44 29.43
N LEU A 324 41.51 -57.72 29.67
CA LEU A 324 40.74 -58.86 30.23
C LEU A 324 39.78 -59.63 29.33
#